data_AF-K1RNU2-F1
#
_entry.id   AF-K1RNU2-F1
#
_cell.length_a   1.000
_cell.length_b   1.000
_cell.length_c   1.000
_cell.angle_alpha   90.00
_cell.angle_beta   90.00
_cell.angle_gamma   90.00
#
_symmetry.space_group_name_H-M   'P 1'
#
loop_
_entity.id
_entity.type
_entity.pdbx_description
1 polymer ?
#
loop_
_entity_poly.entity_id
_entity_poly.type
_entity_poly.pdbx_seq_one_letter_code
_entity_poly.pdbx_strand_id
1 'polypeptide(L)'
;MELIKNKSFGGERPLFGAHDVRLEDITITDGESGIKCCQNIECHHSKFYGKYPWWHVDGSLITDCYFAPESRSAIWYSDNMVMKDCTIDG
;
A
#
# COMPACT_ATOMS: atom_id res chain seq x y z
N MET A 1 15.51 5.19 3.98
CA MET A 1 14.49 4.69 3.05
C MET A 1 14.57 5.47 1.76
N GLU A 2 14.36 4.81 0.62
CA GLU A 2 14.17 5.45 -0.68
C GLU A 2 12.79 6.14 -0.71
N LEU A 3 12.70 7.35 -1.28
CA LEU A 3 11.44 8.08 -1.40
C LEU A 3 10.85 7.93 -2.81
N ILE A 4 9.65 7.37 -2.89
CA ILE A 4 8.83 7.30 -4.11
C ILE A 4 7.62 8.19 -3.89
N LYS A 5 7.48 9.24 -4.71
CA LYS A 5 6.39 10.21 -4.56
C LYS A 5 5.71 10.62 -5.85
N ASN A 6 4.43 11.03 -5.76
CA ASN A 6 3.64 11.56 -6.87
C ASN A 6 3.59 10.62 -8.08
N LYS A 7 3.34 9.34 -7.82
CA LYS A 7 3.31 8.29 -8.87
C LYS A 7 2.04 7.47 -8.78
N SER A 8 1.61 6.98 -9.93
CA SER A 8 0.53 6.03 -10.05
C SER A 8 1.07 4.69 -10.54
N PHE A 9 0.59 3.62 -9.93
CA PHE A 9 0.96 2.25 -10.27
C PHE A 9 -0.31 1.43 -10.49
N GLY A 10 -0.35 0.66 -11.57
CA GLY A 10 -1.48 -0.22 -11.90
C GLY A 10 -1.03 -1.59 -12.37
N GLY A 11 -1.99 -2.49 -12.57
CA GLY A 11 -1.72 -3.86 -12.99
C GLY A 11 -1.33 -4.79 -11.84
N GLU A 12 -0.61 -5.88 -12.14
CA GLU A 12 -0.25 -6.88 -11.15
C GLU A 12 1.10 -6.57 -10.48
N ARG A 13 1.06 -6.35 -9.16
CA ARG A 13 2.24 -6.28 -8.28
C ARG A 13 3.33 -5.27 -8.70
N PRO A 14 2.99 -4.00 -8.95
CA PRO A 14 3.93 -2.99 -9.41
C PRO A 14 5.09 -2.67 -8.45
N LEU A 15 4.91 -2.86 -7.13
CA LEU A 15 5.95 -2.66 -6.12
C LEU A 15 6.38 -3.97 -5.47
N PHE A 16 6.30 -5.09 -6.20
CA PHE A 16 6.67 -6.41 -5.67
C PHE A 16 8.10 -6.42 -5.11
N GLY A 17 8.26 -6.94 -3.89
CA GLY A 17 9.59 -7.13 -3.29
C GLY A 17 10.27 -5.84 -2.83
N ALA A 18 9.58 -4.70 -2.79
CA ALA A 18 10.16 -3.45 -2.32
C ALA A 18 10.53 -3.55 -0.84
N HIS A 19 11.67 -2.96 -0.46
CA HIS A 19 12.11 -2.90 0.93
C HIS A 19 12.76 -1.56 1.25
N ASP A 20 12.56 -1.07 2.48
CA ASP A 20 13.10 0.21 2.96
C ASP A 20 12.66 1.41 2.09
N VAL A 21 11.36 1.47 1.79
CA VAL A 21 10.78 2.50 0.91
C VAL A 21 9.75 3.34 1.66
N ARG A 22 9.77 4.64 1.40
CA ARG A 22 8.72 5.59 1.77
C ARG A 22 7.91 5.99 0.54
N LEU A 23 6.60 5.77 0.61
CA LEU A 23 5.61 6.08 -0.42
C LEU A 23 4.82 7.33 0.01
N GLU A 24 4.84 8.39 -0.79
CA GLU A 24 4.11 9.63 -0.52
C GLU A 24 3.28 10.05 -1.73
N ASP A 25 2.02 10.46 -1.53
CA ASP A 25 1.16 10.93 -2.62
C ASP A 25 1.07 9.95 -3.80
N ILE A 26 1.09 8.64 -3.52
CA ILE A 26 0.98 7.62 -4.57
C ILE A 26 -0.46 7.17 -4.75
N THR A 27 -0.74 6.61 -5.93
CA THR A 27 -2.00 5.92 -6.19
C THR A 27 -1.74 4.51 -6.72
N ILE A 28 -2.26 3.50 -6.03
CA ILE A 28 -2.41 2.15 -6.59
C ILE A 28 -3.77 2.10 -7.29
N THR A 29 -3.75 2.12 -8.62
CA THR A 29 -4.94 2.07 -9.46
C THR A 29 -5.45 0.63 -9.61
N ASP A 30 -6.40 0.39 -10.52
CA ASP A 30 -6.93 -0.95 -10.78
C ASP A 30 -5.82 -1.98 -11.09
N GLY A 31 -6.01 -3.19 -10.56
CA GLY A 31 -4.98 -4.22 -10.50
C GLY A 31 -5.09 -5.08 -9.24
N GLU A 32 -4.03 -5.84 -8.97
CA GLU A 32 -3.97 -6.75 -7.82
C GLU A 32 -2.62 -6.67 -7.12
N SER A 33 -2.64 -6.71 -5.79
CA SER A 33 -1.46 -6.89 -4.95
C SER A 33 -0.41 -5.79 -5.11
N GLY A 34 -0.84 -4.52 -5.08
CA GLY A 34 0.00 -3.33 -5.29
C GLY A 34 1.37 -3.37 -4.59
N ILE A 35 1.33 -3.68 -3.30
CA ILE A 35 2.46 -3.76 -2.37
C ILE A 35 2.48 -5.20 -1.83
N LYS A 36 3.29 -6.05 -2.48
CA LYS A 36 3.34 -7.48 -2.17
C LYS A 36 4.75 -7.96 -1.86
N CYS A 37 4.88 -8.83 -0.85
CA CYS A 37 6.17 -9.37 -0.41
C CYS A 37 7.19 -8.27 -0.06
N CYS A 38 6.72 -7.21 0.60
CA CYS A 38 7.51 -6.02 0.91
C CYS A 38 7.96 -5.99 2.37
N GLN A 39 8.97 -5.19 2.70
CA GLN A 39 9.45 -5.05 4.07
C GLN A 39 9.80 -3.60 4.42
N ASN A 40 9.50 -3.16 5.64
CA ASN A 40 9.85 -1.83 6.14
C ASN A 40 9.37 -0.70 5.22
N ILE A 41 8.05 -0.61 5.05
CA ILE A 41 7.40 0.35 4.16
C ILE A 41 6.68 1.44 4.95
N GLU A 42 7.05 2.68 4.71
CA GLU A 42 6.26 3.83 5.16
C GLU A 42 5.35 4.30 4.02
N CYS A 43 4.08 4.54 4.29
CA CYS A 43 3.14 5.05 3.31
C CYS A 43 2.32 6.19 3.90
N HIS A 44 2.30 7.32 3.21
CA HIS A 44 1.63 8.53 3.65
C HIS A 44 0.80 9.14 2.52
N HIS A 45 -0.38 9.65 2.87
CA HIS A 45 -1.24 10.44 1.99
C HIS A 45 -1.47 9.77 0.61
N SER A 46 -1.76 8.47 0.63
CA SER A 46 -1.82 7.64 -0.58
C SER A 46 -3.18 6.95 -0.75
N LYS A 47 -3.50 6.58 -1.99
CA LYS A 47 -4.83 6.07 -2.37
C LYS A 47 -4.75 4.69 -3.01
N PHE A 48 -5.63 3.78 -2.60
CA PHE A 48 -5.65 2.38 -3.04
C PHE A 48 -7.01 2.01 -3.63
N TYR A 49 -7.02 1.65 -4.92
CA TYR A 49 -8.20 1.20 -5.66
C TYR A 49 -8.05 -0.26 -6.15
N GLY A 50 -6.82 -0.74 -6.34
CA GLY A 50 -6.53 -2.12 -6.70
C GLY A 50 -6.77 -3.10 -5.55
N LYS A 51 -7.08 -4.35 -5.88
CA LYS A 51 -7.42 -5.40 -4.91
C LYS A 51 -6.21 -5.84 -4.09
N TYR A 52 -6.44 -6.14 -2.81
CA TYR A 52 -5.43 -6.69 -1.91
C TYR A 52 -4.15 -5.83 -1.84
N PRO A 53 -4.27 -4.50 -1.61
CA PRO A 53 -3.16 -3.58 -1.83
C PRO A 53 -1.93 -3.91 -0.99
N TRP A 54 -2.09 -4.42 0.23
CA TRP A 54 -0.99 -4.85 1.10
C TRP A 54 -1.05 -6.36 1.35
N TRP A 55 -0.12 -7.13 0.78
CA TRP A 55 -0.11 -8.60 0.88
C TRP A 55 1.29 -9.14 1.17
N HIS A 56 1.49 -9.87 2.28
CA HIS A 56 2.81 -10.37 2.70
C HIS A 56 3.78 -9.22 2.94
N VAL A 57 3.36 -8.25 3.75
CA VAL A 57 4.21 -7.11 4.13
C VAL A 57 4.61 -7.24 5.59
N ASP A 58 5.90 -7.10 5.89
CA ASP A 58 6.43 -7.11 7.25
C ASP A 58 7.01 -5.73 7.60
N GLY A 59 6.47 -5.10 8.63
CA GLY A 59 6.89 -3.76 9.04
C GLY A 59 6.31 -2.69 8.12
N SER A 60 5.17 -2.12 8.51
CA SER A 60 4.64 -0.96 7.79
C SER A 60 4.06 0.11 8.70
N LEU A 61 4.20 1.35 8.25
CA LEU A 61 3.54 2.52 8.83
C LEU A 61 2.70 3.18 7.75
N ILE A 62 1.39 3.03 7.85
CA ILE A 62 0.41 3.52 6.87
C ILE A 62 -0.37 4.66 7.54
N THR A 63 -0.25 5.87 6.99
CA THR A 63 -0.80 7.08 7.62
C THR A 63 -1.55 7.95 6.63
N ASP A 64 -2.72 8.45 7.00
CA ASP A 64 -3.51 9.37 6.16
C ASP A 64 -3.81 8.79 4.76
N CYS A 65 -4.08 7.49 4.69
CA CYS A 65 -4.34 6.79 3.42
C CYS A 65 -5.82 6.48 3.23
N TYR A 66 -6.22 6.38 1.97
CA TYR A 66 -7.58 6.03 1.56
C TYR A 66 -7.59 4.69 0.83
N PHE A 67 -8.49 3.79 1.23
CA PHE A 67 -8.75 2.49 0.62
C PHE A 67 -10.18 2.47 0.10
N ALA A 68 -10.34 2.36 -1.22
CA ALA A 68 -11.64 2.35 -1.89
C ALA A 68 -12.35 0.99 -1.75
N PRO A 69 -13.68 0.92 -2.00
CA PRO A 69 -14.43 -0.35 -1.94
C PRO A 69 -13.84 -1.46 -2.83
N GLU A 70 -13.30 -1.10 -3.98
CA GLU A 70 -12.67 -2.02 -4.93
C GLU A 70 -11.39 -2.67 -4.40
N SER A 71 -10.76 -2.06 -3.39
CA SER A 71 -9.55 -2.60 -2.74
C SER A 71 -9.81 -3.92 -2.00
N ARG A 72 -11.08 -4.21 -1.71
CA ARG A 72 -11.58 -5.40 -1.01
C ARG A 72 -10.95 -5.55 0.37
N SER A 73 -9.87 -6.33 0.46
CA SER A 73 -9.13 -6.55 1.71
C SER A 73 -7.89 -5.66 1.69
N ALA A 74 -7.96 -4.51 2.37
CA ALA A 74 -6.86 -3.54 2.42
C ALA A 74 -5.52 -4.18 2.85
N ILE A 75 -5.57 -5.17 3.76
CA ILE A 75 -4.41 -5.88 4.31
C ILE A 75 -4.65 -7.38 4.31
N TRP A 76 -3.63 -8.16 3.93
CA TRP A 76 -3.62 -9.62 4.04
C TRP A 76 -2.22 -10.18 4.35
N TYR A 77 -2.14 -11.18 5.23
CA TYR A 77 -0.94 -11.97 5.54
C TYR A 77 0.28 -11.11 5.87
N SER A 78 0.07 -10.04 6.63
CA SER A 78 1.08 -9.02 6.90
C SER A 78 1.27 -8.86 8.41
N ASP A 79 2.49 -8.55 8.82
CA ASP A 79 2.96 -8.53 10.21
C ASP A 79 3.56 -7.16 10.56
N ASN A 80 3.57 -6.80 11.84
CA ASN A 80 4.19 -5.57 12.36
C ASN A 80 3.71 -4.29 11.66
N MET A 81 2.38 -4.11 11.56
CA MET A 81 1.79 -2.99 10.83
C MET A 81 1.06 -2.01 11.74
N VAL A 82 1.22 -0.73 11.43
CA VAL A 82 0.49 0.38 12.07
C VAL A 82 -0.28 1.11 10.98
N MET A 83 -1.60 1.17 11.13
CA MET A 83 -2.45 2.07 10.35
C MET A 83 -2.95 3.18 11.26
N LYS A 84 -2.85 4.42 10.80
CA LYS A 84 -3.31 5.60 11.56
C LYS A 84 -3.94 6.62 10.63
N ASP A 85 -5.06 7.21 11.05
CA ASP A 85 -5.73 8.28 10.31
C ASP A 85 -6.14 7.86 8.89
N CYS A 86 -6.36 6.55 8.65
CA CYS A 86 -6.76 6.01 7.35
C CYS A 86 -8.28 5.88 7.24
N THR A 87 -8.81 6.06 6.03
CA THR A 87 -10.20 5.76 5.68
C THR A 87 -10.24 4.48 4.86
N ILE A 88 -11.10 3.55 5.25
CA ILE A 88 -11.32 2.27 4.55
C ILE A 88 -12.81 2.17 4.24
N ASP A 89 -13.16 2.25 2.97
CA ASP A 89 -14.51 2.02 2.49
C ASP A 89 -14.64 0.55 2.08
N GLY A 90 -15.65 -0.13 2.64
CA GLY A 90 -15.91 -1.56 2.46
C GLY A 90 -17.31 -1.86 1.95
#